data_AF-A0A7J7Z7W8-F1
#
_entry.id   AF-A0A7J7Z7W8-F1
#
_cell.length_a   1.000
_cell.length_b   1.000
_cell.length_c   1.000
_cell.angle_alpha   90.00
_cell.angle_beta   90.00
_cell.angle_gamma   90.00
#
_symmetry.space_group_name_H-M   'P 1'
#
loop_
_entity.id
_entity.type
_entity.pdbx_description
1 polymer ?
#
loop_
_entity_poly.entity_id
_entity_poly.type
_entity_poly.pdbx_seq_one_letter_code
_entity_poly.pdbx_strand_id
1 'polypeptide(L)'
;MVSPCPLLSLPVSLGFFEDILIPPESLQQPAKFDDAEQVWVWEYETEEGAHDLYMDTGEEIRFRVVDESFVDTSPTGPSSAEVASTSEEPPKKEAPYTLVGSISEPGLGLLSWWTSS
;
A
#
# COMPACT_ATOMS: atom_id res chain seq x y z
N MET A 1 9.81 22.64 1.57
CA MET A 1 10.36 21.53 0.76
C MET A 1 9.77 20.27 1.36
N VAL A 2 8.64 19.80 0.83
CA VAL A 2 7.92 18.64 1.37
C VAL A 2 8.53 17.41 0.69
N SER A 3 9.22 16.57 1.47
CA SER A 3 9.69 15.29 0.97
C SER A 3 8.46 14.44 0.65
N PRO A 4 8.30 13.90 -0.56
CA PRO A 4 7.21 12.99 -0.86
C PRO A 4 7.40 11.73 -0.01
N CYS A 5 6.60 11.58 1.05
CA CYS A 5 6.66 10.41 1.92
C CYS A 5 6.22 9.16 1.13
N PRO A 6 7.07 8.14 0.96
CA PRO A 6 6.67 6.84 0.42
C PRO A 6 5.82 6.00 1.40
N LEU A 7 5.20 6.64 2.41
CA LEU A 7 4.61 6.00 3.59
C LEU A 7 3.07 5.87 3.54
N LEU A 8 2.41 6.31 2.47
CA LEU A 8 0.95 6.33 2.39
C LEU A 8 0.33 5.10 1.71
N SER A 9 1.11 4.11 1.28
CA SER A 9 0.54 2.87 0.77
C SER A 9 0.16 1.93 1.92
N LEU A 10 -0.96 1.22 1.75
CA LEU A 10 -1.38 0.16 2.66
C LEU A 10 -0.65 -1.14 2.29
N PRO A 11 0.27 -1.66 3.12
CA PRO A 11 0.95 -2.92 2.86
C PRO A 11 -0.01 -4.10 3.07
N VAL A 12 0.12 -5.13 2.25
CA VAL A 12 -0.69 -6.34 2.31
C VAL A 12 0.20 -7.57 2.31
N SER A 13 -0.12 -8.55 3.15
CA SER A 13 0.56 -9.83 3.19
C SER A 13 -0.41 -10.95 2.87
N LEU A 14 0.02 -11.89 2.02
CA LEU A 14 -0.68 -13.15 1.74
C LEU A 14 -0.13 -14.30 2.60
N GLY A 15 0.73 -14.00 3.58
CA GLY A 15 1.44 -14.97 4.42
C GLY A 15 2.68 -15.58 3.78
N PHE A 16 2.63 -15.91 2.47
CA PHE A 16 3.82 -16.38 1.72
C PHE A 16 4.49 -15.28 0.89
N PHE A 17 3.82 -14.14 0.70
CA PHE A 17 4.27 -13.02 -0.12
C PHE A 17 3.83 -11.71 0.53
N GLU A 18 4.77 -10.77 0.71
CA GLU A 18 4.57 -9.54 1.49
C GLU A 18 4.87 -8.26 0.69
N ASP A 19 5.41 -8.38 -0.52
CA ASP A 19 5.73 -7.25 -1.40
C ASP A 19 4.49 -6.78 -2.20
N ILE A 20 3.38 -6.56 -1.48
CA ILE A 20 2.12 -6.05 -2.04
C ILE A 20 1.79 -4.71 -1.39
N LEU A 21 1.51 -3.70 -2.21
CA LEU A 21 1.20 -2.35 -1.78
C LEU A 21 -0.09 -1.87 -2.42
N ILE A 22 -1.01 -1.32 -1.64
CA ILE A 22 -2.19 -0.62 -2.16
C ILE A 22 -1.93 0.89 -2.04
N PRO A 23 -1.82 1.61 -3.16
CA PRO A 23 -1.63 3.05 -3.15
C PRO A 23 -2.88 3.78 -2.61
N PRO A 24 -2.72 4.96 -2.00
CA PRO A 24 -3.83 5.75 -1.48
C PRO A 24 -4.85 6.13 -2.55
N GLU A 25 -4.42 6.36 -3.79
CA GLU A 25 -5.33 6.62 -4.92
C GLU A 25 -6.22 5.42 -5.29
N SER A 26 -5.83 4.22 -4.87
CA SER A 26 -6.54 2.96 -5.12
C SER A 26 -7.34 2.47 -3.90
N LEU A 27 -7.47 3.31 -2.86
CA LEU A 27 -8.36 3.08 -1.73
C LEU A 27 -9.80 3.52 -2.05
N GLN A 28 -10.74 3.12 -1.19
CA GLN A 28 -12.14 3.50 -1.31
C GLN A 28 -12.34 4.98 -0.99
N GLN A 29 -12.99 5.70 -1.89
CA GLN A 29 -13.18 7.14 -1.77
C GLN A 29 -14.57 7.45 -1.17
N PRO A 30 -14.68 8.47 -0.31
CA PRO A 30 -13.58 9.30 0.23
C PRO A 30 -12.75 8.58 1.30
N ALA A 31 -11.41 8.57 1.13
CA ALA A 31 -10.47 7.98 2.10
C ALA A 31 -9.70 9.09 2.84
N LYS A 32 -9.52 8.95 4.15
CA LYS A 32 -8.67 9.82 4.98
C LYS A 32 -7.66 8.98 5.76
N PHE A 33 -6.44 9.47 5.89
CA PHE A 33 -5.44 8.85 6.76
C PHE A 33 -5.51 9.50 8.14
N ASP A 34 -5.73 8.71 9.18
CA ASP A 34 -5.69 9.17 10.56
C ASP A 34 -4.24 9.09 11.07
N ASP A 35 -3.62 10.26 11.30
CA ASP A 35 -2.23 10.32 11.77
C ASP A 35 -2.08 9.89 13.24
N ALA A 36 -3.13 9.95 14.05
CA ALA A 36 -3.07 9.54 15.44
C ALA A 36 -3.09 8.00 15.56
N GLU A 37 -3.93 7.34 14.75
CA GLU A 37 -4.07 5.88 14.75
C GLU A 37 -3.20 5.19 13.70
N GLN A 38 -2.60 5.95 12.77
CA GLN A 38 -1.80 5.46 11.64
C GLN A 38 -2.56 4.44 10.78
N VAL A 39 -3.86 4.67 10.59
CA VAL A 39 -4.76 3.82 9.80
C VAL A 39 -5.50 4.61 8.73
N TRP A 40 -5.89 3.91 7.68
CA TRP A 40 -6.78 4.46 6.66
C TRP A 40 -8.23 4.32 7.07
N VAL A 41 -9.00 5.38 6.87
CA VAL A 41 -10.43 5.44 7.17
C VAL A 41 -11.18 5.73 5.89
N TRP A 42 -12.13 4.87 5.55
CA TRP A 42 -13.08 5.10 4.49
C TRP A 42 -14.34 5.75 5.06
N GLU A 43 -14.68 6.94 4.57
CA GLU A 43 -15.88 7.66 4.99
C GLU A 43 -17.03 7.30 4.05
N TYR A 44 -17.88 6.38 4.50
CA TYR A 44 -19.02 5.87 3.72
C TYR A 44 -20.25 6.75 3.94
N GLU A 45 -20.63 7.52 2.93
CA GLU A 45 -21.83 8.37 2.98
C GLU A 45 -23.12 7.56 2.73
N THR A 46 -24.06 7.64 3.68
CA THR A 46 -25.40 7.06 3.58
C THR A 46 -26.48 8.14 3.73
N GLU A 47 -27.74 7.79 3.49
CA GLU A 47 -28.89 8.68 3.71
C GLU A 47 -29.03 9.12 5.18
N GLU A 48 -28.45 8.35 6.11
CA GLU A 48 -28.51 8.56 7.56
C GLU A 48 -27.28 9.34 8.09
N GLY A 49 -26.26 9.54 7.26
CA GLY A 49 -25.02 10.25 7.59
C GLY A 49 -23.76 9.59 7.04
N ALA A 50 -22.61 10.18 7.34
CA ALA A 50 -21.29 9.62 7.03
C ALA A 50 -20.86 8.64 8.12
N HIS A 51 -20.42 7.45 7.71
CA HIS A 51 -19.90 6.40 8.58
C HIS A 51 -18.39 6.21 8.35
N ASP A 52 -17.61 6.30 9.42
CA ASP A 52 -16.17 6.07 9.36
C ASP A 52 -15.88 4.57 9.51
N LEU A 53 -15.34 3.97 8.45
CA LEU A 53 -14.91 2.58 8.39
C LEU A 53 -13.38 2.51 8.41
N TYR A 54 -12.85 2.04 9.53
CA TYR A 54 -11.41 1.93 9.75
C TYR A 54 -10.84 0.69 9.06
N MET A 55 -9.67 0.84 8.44
CA MET A 55 -8.88 -0.27 7.91
C MET A 55 -7.93 -0.77 9.01
N ASP A 56 -8.45 -1.62 9.88
CA ASP A 56 -7.67 -2.18 10.97
C ASP A 56 -6.55 -3.11 10.48
N THR A 57 -5.38 -2.98 11.07
CA THR A 57 -4.25 -3.86 10.76
C THR A 57 -4.52 -5.27 11.27
N GLY A 58 -4.24 -6.27 10.43
CA GLY A 58 -4.38 -7.69 10.80
C GLY A 58 -5.75 -8.29 10.50
N GLU A 59 -6.70 -7.51 9.97
CA GLU A 59 -7.93 -8.05 9.41
C GLU A 59 -7.74 -8.59 7.99
N GLU A 60 -8.59 -9.56 7.62
CA GLU A 60 -8.61 -10.12 6.28
C GLU A 60 -9.25 -9.14 5.29
N ILE A 61 -8.52 -8.81 4.22
CA ILE A 61 -8.99 -7.93 3.16
C ILE A 61 -9.10 -8.66 1.83
N ARG A 62 -10.06 -8.25 0.99
CA ARG A 62 -10.10 -8.57 -0.43
C ARG A 62 -9.56 -7.39 -1.21
N PHE A 63 -8.55 -7.63 -2.03
CA PHE A 63 -8.02 -6.64 -2.95
C PHE A 63 -7.89 -7.24 -4.34
N ARG A 64 -7.80 -6.37 -5.32
CA ARG A 64 -7.56 -6.74 -6.72
C ARG A 64 -6.16 -6.30 -7.10
N VAL A 65 -5.38 -7.19 -7.69
CA VAL A 65 -4.09 -6.82 -8.31
C VAL A 65 -4.38 -6.01 -9.56
N VAL A 66 -3.78 -4.82 -9.66
CA VAL A 66 -3.95 -3.90 -10.79
C VAL A 66 -2.67 -3.72 -11.59
N ASP A 67 -1.51 -3.92 -10.95
CA ASP A 67 -0.21 -3.81 -11.60
C ASP A 67 0.80 -4.76 -10.96
N GLU A 68 1.82 -5.14 -11.73
CA GLU A 68 2.93 -5.97 -11.27
C GLU A 68 4.26 -5.45 -11.83
N SER A 69 5.30 -5.47 -11.00
CA SER A 69 6.62 -4.99 -11.37
C SER A 69 7.70 -6.00 -11.01
N PHE A 70 8.61 -6.23 -11.95
CA PHE A 70 9.79 -7.07 -11.75
C PHE A 70 11.04 -6.22 -11.88
N VAL A 71 11.93 -6.34 -10.89
CA VAL A 71 13.23 -5.66 -10.89
C VAL A 71 14.32 -6.70 -11.04
N ASP A 72 15.18 -6.53 -12.06
CA ASP A 72 16.33 -7.40 -12.24
C ASP A 72 17.34 -7.16 -11.10
N THR A 73 17.49 -8.18 -10.26
CA THR A 73 18.41 -8.17 -9.11
C THR A 73 19.74 -8.86 -9.43
N SER A 74 20.01 -9.10 -10.71
CA SER A 74 21.31 -9.61 -11.16
C SER A 74 22.43 -8.68 -10.67
N PRO A 75 23.52 -9.22 -10.11
CA PRO A 75 24.62 -8.40 -9.64
C PRO A 75 25.21 -7.65 -10.84
N THR A 76 25.09 -6.33 -10.82
CA THR A 76 25.81 -5.47 -11.76
C THR A 76 27.29 -5.82 -11.61
N GLY A 77 27.91 -6.28 -12.71
CA GLY A 77 29.29 -6.78 -12.70
C GLY A 77 30.28 -5.80 -12.06
N PRO A 78 31.53 -6.22 -11.75
CA PRO A 78 32.45 -5.44 -10.92
C PRO A 78 32.73 -4.07 -11.55
N SER A 79 31.94 -3.06 -11.16
CA SER A 79 32.18 -1.68 -11.53
C SER A 79 33.24 -1.19 -10.59
N SER A 80 34.40 -0.85 -11.17
CA SER A 80 35.48 -0.18 -10.46
C SER A 80 34.90 0.97 -9.63
N ALA A 81 35.43 1.09 -8.41
CA ALA A 81 35.27 2.29 -7.60
C ALA A 81 35.52 3.55 -8.45
N GLU A 82 34.91 4.66 -8.02
CA GLU A 82 34.93 6.03 -8.59
C GLU A 82 33.82 6.22 -9.65
N VAL A 83 32.69 6.89 -9.41
CA VAL A 83 32.43 8.15 -8.70
C VAL A 83 30.92 8.29 -8.47
N ALA A 84 30.49 8.47 -7.22
CA ALA A 84 29.27 9.21 -6.87
C ALA A 84 29.28 9.48 -5.36
N SER A 85 29.88 10.61 -4.98
CA SER A 85 29.63 11.21 -3.69
C SER A 85 28.16 11.60 -3.56
N THR A 86 27.61 11.37 -2.37
CA THR A 86 26.36 11.95 -1.84
C THR A 86 25.06 11.30 -2.31
N SER A 87 24.68 10.19 -1.67
CA SER A 87 23.36 10.02 -1.04
C SER A 87 23.43 8.83 -0.08
N GLU A 88 23.45 9.15 1.21
CA GLU A 88 23.37 8.21 2.32
C GLU A 88 21.93 7.73 2.45
N GLU A 89 21.49 6.85 1.55
CA GLU A 89 20.42 5.91 1.83
C GLU A 89 20.95 4.53 1.46
N PRO A 90 20.84 3.50 2.32
CA PRO A 90 21.15 2.14 1.89
C PRO A 90 20.35 1.87 0.61
N PRO A 91 20.91 1.22 -0.42
CA PRO A 91 20.12 0.87 -1.59
C PRO A 91 18.93 0.08 -1.06
N LYS A 92 17.73 0.67 -1.12
CA LYS A 92 16.49 -0.09 -0.90
C LYS A 92 16.63 -1.24 -1.89
N LYS A 93 16.87 -2.44 -1.36
CA LYS A 93 16.82 -3.65 -2.17
C LYS A 93 15.37 -3.71 -2.61
N GLU A 94 15.08 -3.10 -3.75
CA GLU A 94 13.76 -3.14 -4.34
C GLU A 94 13.42 -4.62 -4.49
N ALA A 95 12.24 -5.00 -4.01
CA ALA A 95 11.83 -6.39 -4.08
C ALA A 95 11.87 -6.81 -5.56
N PRO A 96 12.48 -7.95 -5.89
CA PRO A 96 12.59 -8.39 -7.28
C PRO A 96 11.23 -8.59 -7.95
N TYR A 97 10.18 -8.77 -7.13
CA TYR A 97 8.80 -8.79 -7.55
C TYR A 97 7.96 -7.97 -6.59
N THR A 98 7.20 -7.01 -7.10
CA THR A 98 6.27 -6.18 -6.32
C THR A 98 4.91 -6.18 -7.00
N LEU A 99 3.85 -6.25 -6.20
CA LEU A 99 2.47 -6.17 -6.66
C LEU A 99 1.81 -4.88 -6.18
N VAL A 100 1.01 -4.28 -7.06
CA VAL A 100 0.18 -3.13 -6.72
C VAL A 100 -1.28 -3.58 -6.69
N GLY A 101 -1.92 -3.37 -5.55
CA GLY A 101 -3.32 -3.72 -5.32
C GLY A 101 -4.25 -2.51 -5.40
N SER A 102 -5.55 -2.77 -5.51
CA SER A 102 -6.64 -1.78 -5.40
C SER A 102 -7.81 -2.36 -4.63
N ILE A 103 -8.51 -1.50 -3.88
CA ILE A 103 -9.74 -1.83 -3.15
C ILE A 103 -10.86 -0.83 -3.44
N SER A 104 -10.72 0.02 -4.45
CA SER A 104 -11.69 1.08 -4.77
C SER A 104 -13.02 0.57 -5.32
N GLU A 105 -13.11 -0.69 -5.72
CA GLU A 105 -14.33 -1.31 -6.25
C GLU A 105 -15.22 -1.86 -5.11
N PRO A 106 -16.57 -1.83 -5.27
CA PRO A 106 -17.48 -2.39 -4.27
C PRO A 106 -17.27 -3.90 -4.11
N GLY A 107 -17.29 -4.39 -2.87
CA GLY A 107 -16.98 -5.77 -2.51
C GLY A 107 -15.50 -6.04 -2.18
N LEU A 108 -14.64 -5.02 -2.28
CA LEU A 108 -13.23 -5.06 -1.87
C LEU A 108 -13.00 -4.32 -0.55
N GLY A 109 -11.80 -4.41 0.02
CA GLY A 109 -11.50 -3.93 1.37
C GLY A 109 -11.73 -5.03 2.41
N LEU A 110 -12.01 -4.64 3.66
CA LEU A 110 -12.15 -5.60 4.75
C LEU A 110 -13.39 -6.48 4.55
N LEU A 111 -13.27 -7.77 4.86
CA LEU A 111 -14.39 -8.71 4.79
C LEU A 111 -15.55 -8.31 5.72
N SER A 112 -15.22 -7.70 6.86
CA SER A 112 -16.18 -7.21 7.86
C SER A 112 -17.13 -6.14 7.30
N TRP A 113 -16.71 -5.35 6.30
CA TRP A 113 -17.55 -4.31 5.70
C TRP A 113 -18.71 -4.84 4.88
N TRP A 114 -18.58 -6.05 4.33
CA TRP A 114 -19.54 -6.61 3.37
C TRP A 114 -20.41 -7.71 3.97
N THR A 115 -20.14 -8.12 5.19
CA THR A 115 -20.87 -9.20 5.86
C THR A 115 -21.91 -8.60 6.80
N SER A 116 -23.18 -8.66 6.40
CA SER A 116 -24.29 -8.43 7.33
C SER A 116 -24.47 -9.71 8.13
N SER A 117 -24.06 -9.71 9.40
CA SER A 117 -24.45 -10.77 10.35
C SER A 117 -25.93 -10.70 10.68
#